data_AF-A0AAN8IKT1-F1
#
_entry.id   AF-A0AAN8IKT1-F1
#
_cell.length_a   1.000
_cell.length_b   1.000
_cell.length_c   1.000
_cell.angle_alpha   90.00
_cell.angle_beta   90.00
_cell.angle_gamma   90.00
#
_symmetry.space_group_name_H-M   'P 1'
#
loop_
_entity.id
_entity.type
_entity.pdbx_description
1 polymer ?
#
loop_
_entity_poly.entity_id
_entity_poly.type
_entity_poly.pdbx_seq_one_letter_code
_entity_poly.pdbx_strand_id
1 'polypeptide(L)'
;MYSRYLGERMNDSCSSDTWFFTGDIGMLDEQNRLHAAGPSDVLLRISEKPVIAVILENALMAHPSIEDVVVANMNSHLAAGIVLRESANLPTIDELNSFIR
;
A
#
# COMPACT_ATOMS: atom_id res chain seq x y z
N MET A 1 -12.55 10.48 18.86
CA MET A 1 -12.95 11.07 17.57
C MET A 1 -12.86 12.58 17.69
N TYR A 2 -12.32 13.27 16.69
CA TYR A 2 -12.41 14.73 16.63
C TYR A 2 -13.87 15.12 16.30
N SER A 3 -14.33 16.33 16.68
CA SER A 3 -15.74 16.71 16.55
C SER A 3 -16.16 17.28 15.18
N ARG A 4 -15.28 18.03 14.51
CA ARG A 4 -15.47 18.59 13.15
C ARG A 4 -14.13 19.16 12.59
N TYR A 5 -13.93 19.12 11.26
CA TYR A 5 -12.91 19.95 10.61
C TYR A 5 -13.36 21.41 10.75
N LEU A 6 -12.41 22.32 10.99
CA LEU A 6 -12.72 23.74 11.13
C LEU A 6 -13.01 24.32 9.74
N GLY A 7 -14.26 24.69 9.47
CA GLY A 7 -14.67 25.38 8.23
C GLY A 7 -15.35 24.51 7.17
N GLU A 8 -15.46 23.19 7.36
CA GLU A 8 -16.15 22.30 6.41
C GLU A 8 -17.58 21.95 6.85
N ARG A 9 -18.43 21.60 5.86
CA ARG A 9 -19.76 21.02 6.10
C ARG A 9 -19.59 19.55 6.52
N MET A 10 -20.29 19.13 7.58
CA MET A 10 -20.19 17.81 8.23
C MET A 10 -20.38 16.56 7.33
N ASN A 11 -20.84 16.71 6.10
CA ASN A 11 -21.41 15.60 5.33
C ASN A 11 -20.42 14.83 4.45
N ASP A 12 -19.23 15.35 4.20
CA ASP A 12 -18.30 14.70 3.24
C ASP A 12 -17.29 13.76 3.94
N SER A 13 -17.03 13.96 5.23
CA SER A 13 -16.03 13.18 6.00
C SER A 13 -16.64 12.09 6.88
N CYS A 14 -17.98 11.98 6.94
CA CYS A 14 -18.67 11.04 7.81
C CYS A 14 -19.96 10.51 7.17
N SER A 15 -20.23 9.23 7.34
CA SER A 15 -21.49 8.58 6.92
C SER A 15 -22.68 9.09 7.76
N SER A 16 -23.90 8.91 7.24
CA SER A 16 -25.15 9.14 7.98
C SER A 16 -25.20 8.38 9.32
N ASP A 17 -24.48 7.27 9.40
CA ASP A 17 -24.46 6.37 10.55
C ASP A 17 -23.23 6.58 11.46
N THR A 18 -22.64 7.80 11.47
CA THR A 18 -21.50 8.23 12.32
C THR A 18 -20.15 7.55 12.08
N TRP A 19 -19.96 6.89 10.93
CA TRP A 19 -18.65 6.35 10.52
C TRP A 19 -17.78 7.43 9.87
N PHE A 20 -16.59 7.67 10.43
CA PHE A 20 -15.60 8.58 9.86
C PHE A 20 -14.86 7.93 8.69
N PHE A 21 -14.81 8.60 7.54
CA PHE A 21 -14.04 8.15 6.39
C PHE A 21 -12.59 8.60 6.54
N THR A 22 -11.69 7.68 6.86
CA THR A 22 -10.25 8.00 7.01
C THR A 22 -9.59 8.34 5.68
N GLY A 23 -10.16 7.87 4.56
CA GLY A 23 -9.53 7.95 3.24
C GLY A 23 -8.54 6.82 2.97
N ASP A 24 -8.33 5.93 3.95
CA ASP A 24 -7.44 4.77 3.85
C ASP A 24 -8.23 3.50 3.47
N ILE A 25 -7.55 2.60 2.76
CA ILE A 25 -8.02 1.24 2.49
C ILE A 25 -7.46 0.32 3.55
N GLY A 26 -8.26 -0.66 3.96
CA GLY A 26 -7.82 -1.74 4.82
C GLY A 26 -8.59 -3.03 4.55
N MET A 27 -8.05 -4.13 5.04
CA MET A 27 -8.65 -5.45 4.90
C MET A 27 -8.66 -6.17 6.24
N LEU A 28 -9.78 -6.83 6.53
CA LEU A 28 -9.88 -7.74 7.67
C LEU A 28 -9.47 -9.13 7.23
N ASP A 29 -8.63 -9.80 8.02
CA ASP A 29 -8.35 -11.22 7.84
C ASP A 29 -9.39 -12.11 8.51
N GLU A 30 -9.25 -13.42 8.34
CA GLU A 30 -10.14 -14.45 8.92
C GLU A 30 -10.21 -14.40 10.46
N GLN A 31 -9.24 -13.75 11.12
CA GLN A 31 -9.20 -13.58 12.58
C GLN A 31 -9.72 -12.20 13.01
N ASN A 32 -10.37 -11.44 12.10
CA ASN A 32 -10.85 -10.07 12.31
C ASN A 32 -9.75 -9.06 12.67
N ARG A 33 -8.51 -9.28 12.23
CA ARG A 33 -7.44 -8.30 12.40
C ARG A 33 -7.43 -7.34 11.21
N LEU A 34 -7.33 -6.04 11.49
CA LEU A 34 -7.26 -4.99 10.47
C LEU A 34 -5.83 -4.84 9.95
N HIS A 35 -5.66 -5.03 8.64
CA HIS A 35 -4.45 -4.72 7.89
C HIS A 35 -4.67 -3.41 7.13
N ALA A 36 -3.98 -2.35 7.54
CA ALA A 36 -4.05 -1.06 6.86
C ALA A 36 -3.23 -1.10 5.57
N ALA A 37 -3.88 -0.76 4.45
CA ALA A 37 -3.28 -0.72 3.12
C ALA A 37 -2.87 0.70 2.67
N GLY A 38 -3.01 1.69 3.55
CA GLY A 38 -2.67 3.09 3.27
C GLY A 38 -3.77 3.85 2.50
N PRO A 39 -3.44 5.04 1.98
CA PRO A 39 -4.41 5.91 1.33
C PRO A 39 -5.08 5.28 0.09
N SER A 40 -6.34 5.61 -0.14
CA SER A 40 -7.13 5.03 -1.25
C SER A 40 -6.66 5.39 -2.65
N ASP A 41 -5.83 6.43 -2.81
CA ASP A 41 -5.18 6.83 -4.06
C ASP A 41 -3.95 5.97 -4.40
N VAL A 42 -3.49 5.10 -3.50
CA VAL A 42 -2.36 4.16 -3.70
C VAL A 42 -2.77 2.94 -4.56
N LEU A 43 -4.04 2.83 -4.96
CA LEU A 43 -4.51 1.81 -5.90
C LEU A 43 -3.93 2.04 -7.30
N LEU A 44 -2.97 1.19 -7.68
CA LEU A 44 -2.43 1.16 -9.03
C LEU A 44 -3.36 0.36 -9.94
N ARG A 45 -3.73 0.92 -11.10
CA ARG A 45 -4.46 0.18 -12.14
C ARG A 45 -3.50 -0.26 -13.23
N ILE A 46 -3.45 -1.57 -13.49
CA ILE A 46 -2.67 -2.14 -14.59
C ILE A 46 -3.55 -3.10 -15.37
N SER A 47 -3.74 -2.82 -16.66
CA SER A 47 -4.46 -3.69 -17.59
C SER A 47 -5.78 -4.23 -17.00
N GLU A 48 -6.63 -3.30 -16.54
CA GLU A 48 -7.94 -3.57 -15.91
C GLU A 48 -7.93 -4.30 -14.56
N LYS A 49 -6.75 -4.59 -13.99
CA LYS A 49 -6.62 -5.20 -12.66
C LYS A 49 -6.18 -4.15 -11.63
N PRO A 50 -6.91 -3.99 -10.51
CA PRO A 50 -6.43 -3.19 -9.39
C PRO A 50 -5.31 -3.94 -8.69
N VAL A 51 -4.21 -3.24 -8.45
CA VAL A 51 -3.06 -3.70 -7.67
C VAL A 51 -2.87 -2.71 -6.51
N ILE A 52 -2.77 -3.24 -5.30
CA ILE A 52 -2.49 -2.44 -4.11
C ILE A 52 -0.97 -2.39 -3.95
N ALA A 53 -0.35 -1.24 -4.18
CA ALA A 53 1.11 -1.10 -4.17
C ALA A 53 1.72 -1.55 -2.83
N VAL A 54 1.08 -1.16 -1.72
CA VAL A 54 1.61 -1.45 -0.38
C VAL A 54 1.72 -2.95 -0.07
N ILE A 55 0.90 -3.80 -0.70
CA ILE A 55 1.00 -5.25 -0.50
C ILE A 55 2.32 -5.76 -1.08
N LEU A 56 2.67 -5.28 -2.28
CA LEU A 56 3.92 -5.64 -2.95
C LEU A 56 5.12 -5.01 -2.25
N GLU A 57 5.01 -3.75 -1.82
CA GLU A 57 6.04 -3.07 -1.05
C GLU A 57 6.33 -3.82 0.25
N ASN A 58 5.30 -4.18 1.03
CA ASN A 58 5.46 -4.95 2.26
C ASN A 58 6.07 -6.34 2.01
N ALA A 59 5.68 -7.01 0.91
CA ALA A 59 6.26 -8.29 0.54
C ALA A 59 7.76 -8.15 0.18
N LEU A 60 8.13 -7.12 -0.58
CA LEU A 60 9.52 -6.83 -0.94
C LEU A 60 10.35 -6.37 0.27
N MET A 61 9.77 -5.58 1.17
CA MET A 61 10.41 -5.12 2.41
C MET A 61 10.82 -6.26 3.34
N ALA A 62 10.16 -7.41 3.27
CA ALA A 62 10.55 -8.58 4.05
C ALA A 62 11.86 -9.23 3.54
N HIS A 63 12.37 -8.82 2.37
CA HIS A 63 13.62 -9.33 1.82
C HIS A 63 14.83 -8.78 2.60
N PRO A 64 15.81 -9.61 3.01
CA PRO A 64 16.90 -9.18 3.89
C PRO A 64 17.79 -8.10 3.28
N SER A 65 17.94 -8.08 1.95
CA SER A 65 18.77 -7.08 1.24
C SER A 65 18.12 -5.71 1.07
N ILE A 66 16.79 -5.60 1.24
CA ILE A 66 16.04 -4.38 0.93
C ILE A 66 15.90 -3.53 2.21
N GLU A 67 16.23 -2.26 2.10
CA GLU A 67 16.07 -1.25 3.15
C GLU A 67 14.76 -0.49 3.01
N ASP A 68 14.42 -0.11 1.77
CA ASP A 68 13.20 0.63 1.43
C ASP A 68 12.76 0.28 0.01
N VAL A 69 11.47 0.44 -0.31
CA VAL A 69 10.90 0.12 -1.62
C VAL A 69 9.71 1.00 -1.95
N VAL A 70 9.60 1.36 -3.22
CA VAL A 70 8.41 1.98 -3.80
C VAL A 70 7.96 1.21 -5.04
N VAL A 71 6.66 0.93 -5.14
CA VAL A 71 6.05 0.27 -6.30
C VAL A 71 5.19 1.27 -7.04
N ALA A 72 5.42 1.40 -8.35
CA ALA A 72 4.69 2.32 -9.21
C ALA A 72 4.27 1.65 -10.53
N ASN A 73 3.26 2.23 -11.17
CA ASN A 73 2.97 1.94 -12.57
C ASN A 73 3.91 2.78 -13.44
N MET A 74 4.73 2.10 -14.23
CA MET A 74 5.61 2.72 -15.22
C MET A 74 5.32 2.11 -16.60
N ASN A 75 4.80 2.92 -17.51
CA ASN A 75 4.46 2.50 -18.88
C ASN A 75 3.57 1.26 -18.94
N SER A 76 2.51 1.21 -18.11
CA SER A 76 1.57 0.08 -18.02
C SER A 76 2.17 -1.22 -17.47
N HIS A 77 3.31 -1.14 -16.79
CA HIS A 77 3.94 -2.25 -16.08
C HIS A 77 4.17 -1.88 -14.62
N LEU A 78 4.18 -2.87 -13.72
CA LEU A 78 4.69 -2.66 -12.36
C LEU A 78 6.20 -2.50 -12.43
N ALA A 79 6.70 -1.47 -11.76
CA ALA A 79 8.12 -1.28 -11.50
C ALA A 79 8.33 -1.06 -10.00
N ALA A 80 9.41 -1.62 -9.47
CA ALA A 80 9.84 -1.40 -8.10
C ALA A 80 11.18 -0.64 -8.08
N GLY A 81 11.23 0.47 -7.36
CA GLY A 81 12.47 1.13 -6.98
C GLY A 81 12.87 0.63 -5.59
N ILE A 82 14.10 0.11 -5.46
CA ILE A 82 14.59 -0.44 -4.19
C ILE A 82 15.80 0.33 -3.68
N VAL A 83 15.87 0.52 -2.37
CA VAL A 83 17.05 0.96 -1.65
C VAL A 83 17.68 -0.27 -1.00
N LEU A 84 18.96 -0.51 -1.26
CA LEU A 84 19.70 -1.62 -0.66
C LEU A 84 20.27 -1.21 0.69
N ARG A 85 20.32 -2.16 1.62
CA ARG A 85 21.07 -1.99 2.87
C ARG A 85 22.57 -1.83 2.57
N GLU A 86 23.26 -1.07 3.41
CA GLU A 86 24.68 -0.66 3.28
C GLU A 86 25.70 -1.80 3.01
N SER A 87 25.33 -3.07 3.20
CA SER A 87 26.19 -4.24 2.98
C SER A 87 25.51 -5.37 2.22
N ALA A 88 24.36 -5.10 1.60
CA ALA A 88 23.60 -6.09 0.88
C ALA A 88 24.03 -6.18 -0.60
N ASN A 89 24.02 -7.40 -1.14
CA ASN A 89 24.16 -7.59 -2.58
C ASN A 89 22.84 -7.25 -3.27
N LEU A 90 22.93 -6.70 -4.49
CA LEU A 90 21.77 -6.46 -5.34
C LEU A 90 21.08 -7.80 -5.65
N PRO A 91 19.83 -8.02 -5.19
CA PRO A 91 19.10 -9.24 -5.50
C PRO A 91 18.74 -9.27 -6.98
N THR A 92 18.62 -10.48 -7.51
CA THR A 92 18.18 -10.65 -8.91
C THR A 92 16.67 -10.50 -9.04
N ILE A 93 16.19 -10.19 -10.24
CA ILE A 93 14.73 -10.13 -10.50
C ILE A 93 14.07 -11.49 -10.20
N ASP A 94 14.73 -12.60 -10.55
CA ASP A 94 14.18 -13.94 -10.31
C ASP A 94 14.08 -14.29 -8.82
N GLU A 95 15.05 -13.84 -8.01
CA GLU A 95 15.04 -13.97 -6.55
C GLU A 95 13.88 -13.20 -5.93
N LEU A 96 13.69 -11.93 -6.33
CA LEU A 96 12.59 -11.10 -5.84
C LEU A 96 11.22 -11.66 -6.26
N ASN A 97 11.08 -12.12 -7.51
CA ASN A 97 9.84 -12.73 -7.99
C ASN A 97 9.52 -14.04 -7.27
N SER A 98 10.54 -14.82 -6.88
CA SER A 98 10.34 -16.05 -6.10
C SER A 98 10.01 -15.76 -4.64
N PHE A 99 10.33 -14.56 -4.15
CA PHE A 99 10.08 -14.12 -2.78
C PHE A 99 8.64 -13.63 -2.58
N ILE A 100 8.05 -13.02 -3.61
CA ILE A 100 6.64 -12.61 -3.63
C ILE A 100 5.77 -13.86 -3.87
N ARG A 101 4.87 -14.20 -2.94
CA ARG A 101 3.92 -15.33 -3.04
C ARG A 101 2.55 -14.88 -3.50
#